data_AF-A0A951Z567-F1
#
_entry.id   AF-A0A951Z567-F1
#
_cell.length_a   1.000
_cell.length_b   1.000
_cell.length_c   1.000
_cell.angle_alpha   90.00
_cell.angle_beta   90.00
_cell.angle_gamma   90.00
#
_symmetry.space_group_name_H-M   'P 1'
#
loop_
_entity.id
_entity.type
_entity.pdbx_description
1 polymer ?
#
loop_
_entity_poly.entity_id
_entity_poly.type
_entity_poly.pdbx_seq_one_letter_code
_entity_poly.pdbx_strand_id
1 'polypeptide(L)'
;AGIHSWPVRGGNHTWVEIWDNGAWHYVGAAEPDEKGLNHAWFTGDAAKAVKGEPRNAIWAVTYRATGEHFPLAWNPRAKLNAENVPVADNRPRLMVETKQGGTRVEAKVVALDAVTSETLLEGTSLGPTADINLHLQAHLDSGKEAFVVARYGAKASSAWVTVEADTVVRLDLDEPATDVERLKPLLADRFSGDEAKRTRASKLLAEAPFDEALRQTAWEAFKASPQHDALRKEFEEKRVSTVDRSAPYLWRRVGEKPADGWGLIIAMHGGGGVPKDVNDRSWVGMFERYYRDHPEPGGYIYLALRAPNDEWNGFYDDAIAPLVERLILQFAVCADVNPAKVGILGASHGGYGAFVIGPKVPHRFAAVHASAAAQTPGETRGENLRNVRFTWMIGERDTAYERADRCQAFAKQWEGWKAQYGGFDGGMEWLPGVGHSVPDRAKVAELIKYRRNASPGKLVWSQSDSVVRHHYWLESGRPVEDGLIVAEIAGNKVTISKAEKQAELTLWLQPDRVDLARPIEVVAPGGKSLLSMPKANLEDFCASLESRQDPELAAPIRVFVGLPPPSE
;
A
#
# COMPACT_ATOMS: atom_id res chain seq x y z
N ALA A 1 -44.66 -30.99 -7.96
CA ALA A 1 -44.62 -29.73 -8.72
C ALA A 1 -45.59 -29.80 -9.91
N GLY A 2 -45.82 -28.70 -10.62
CA GLY A 2 -46.69 -28.70 -11.79
C GLY A 2 -46.63 -27.42 -12.62
N ILE A 3 -47.23 -27.45 -13.80
CA ILE A 3 -47.37 -26.32 -14.72
C ILE A 3 -48.83 -26.21 -15.19
N HIS A 4 -49.34 -24.99 -15.33
CA HIS A 4 -50.68 -24.76 -15.85
C HIS A 4 -50.75 -24.99 -17.36
N SER A 5 -49.79 -24.49 -18.12
CA SER A 5 -49.77 -24.64 -19.57
C SER A 5 -48.34 -24.66 -20.08
N TRP A 6 -47.99 -25.66 -20.90
CA TRP A 6 -46.73 -25.63 -21.63
C TRP A 6 -46.67 -24.41 -22.57
N PRO A 7 -45.57 -23.64 -22.60
CA PRO A 7 -45.50 -22.40 -23.38
C PRO A 7 -45.66 -22.59 -24.90
N VAL A 8 -45.21 -23.72 -25.46
CA VAL A 8 -45.24 -23.95 -26.92
C VAL A 8 -46.51 -24.68 -27.38
N ARG A 9 -46.87 -25.77 -26.70
CA ARG A 9 -47.95 -26.68 -27.15
C ARG A 9 -49.24 -26.60 -26.34
N GLY A 10 -49.25 -25.82 -25.26
CA GLY A 10 -50.36 -25.79 -24.30
C GLY A 10 -50.52 -27.10 -23.53
N GLY A 11 -51.48 -27.14 -22.61
CA GLY A 11 -51.78 -28.29 -21.75
C GLY A 11 -51.01 -28.27 -20.43
N ASN A 12 -51.64 -28.79 -19.38
CA ASN A 12 -51.10 -28.81 -18.02
C ASN A 12 -50.41 -30.14 -17.71
N HIS A 13 -49.58 -30.14 -16.67
CA HIS A 13 -49.07 -31.38 -16.10
C HIS A 13 -48.63 -31.20 -14.65
N THR A 14 -48.54 -32.30 -13.91
CA THR A 14 -48.11 -32.35 -12.52
C THR A 14 -47.27 -33.59 -12.29
N TRP A 15 -46.26 -33.47 -11.44
CA TRP A 15 -45.33 -34.56 -11.13
C TRP A 15 -44.86 -34.48 -9.68
N VAL A 16 -44.16 -35.52 -9.23
CA VAL A 16 -43.64 -35.62 -7.86
C VAL A 16 -42.15 -35.28 -7.87
N GLU A 17 -41.75 -34.42 -6.94
CA GLU A 17 -40.34 -34.15 -6.63
C GLU A 17 -39.94 -35.03 -5.44
N ILE A 18 -38.79 -35.67 -5.52
CA ILE A 18 -38.27 -36.66 -4.58
C ILE A 18 -36.88 -36.21 -4.16
N TRP A 19 -36.62 -36.13 -2.86
CA TRP A 19 -35.28 -35.89 -2.32
C TRP A 19 -34.61 -37.24 -2.05
N ASP A 20 -33.53 -37.55 -2.75
CA ASP A 20 -32.76 -38.79 -2.59
C ASP A 20 -31.26 -38.52 -2.72
N ASN A 21 -30.44 -39.19 -1.90
CA ASN A 21 -28.97 -39.11 -1.93
C ASN A 21 -28.36 -37.70 -2.02
N GLY A 22 -28.99 -36.70 -1.39
CA GLY A 22 -28.52 -35.32 -1.35
C GLY A 22 -28.84 -34.48 -2.59
N ALA A 23 -29.70 -34.97 -3.49
CA ALA A 23 -30.17 -34.23 -4.66
C ALA A 23 -31.70 -34.29 -4.79
N TRP A 24 -32.27 -33.27 -5.45
CA TRP A 24 -33.66 -33.31 -5.90
C TRP A 24 -33.76 -34.10 -7.20
N HIS A 25 -34.76 -34.96 -7.26
CA HIS A 25 -35.14 -35.78 -8.39
C HIS A 25 -36.63 -35.59 -8.70
N TYR A 26 -37.06 -35.94 -9.91
CA TYR A 26 -38.48 -35.96 -10.25
C TYR A 26 -38.94 -37.30 -10.84
N VAL A 27 -40.22 -37.58 -10.69
CA VAL A 27 -40.91 -38.70 -11.33
C VAL A 27 -42.31 -38.27 -11.78
N GLY A 28 -42.77 -38.80 -12.91
CA GLY A 28 -44.14 -38.60 -13.38
C GLY A 28 -45.16 -39.09 -12.36
N ALA A 29 -46.21 -38.31 -12.10
CA ALA A 29 -47.28 -38.72 -11.20
C ALA A 29 -48.14 -39.80 -11.90
N ALA A 30 -48.05 -41.05 -11.44
CA ALA A 30 -48.65 -42.24 -12.06
C ALA A 30 -48.08 -42.62 -13.44
N GLU A 31 -46.88 -42.13 -13.78
CA GLU A 31 -46.19 -42.39 -15.04
C GLU A 31 -44.70 -42.72 -14.78
N PRO A 32 -44.39 -43.83 -14.08
CA PRO A 32 -43.01 -44.20 -13.78
C PRO A 32 -42.27 -44.65 -15.06
N ASP A 33 -41.03 -44.20 -15.22
CA ASP A 33 -40.13 -44.64 -16.29
C ASP A 33 -39.21 -45.76 -15.78
N GLU A 34 -39.01 -46.81 -16.60
CA GLU A 34 -38.15 -47.95 -16.25
C GLU A 34 -36.68 -47.56 -16.04
N LYS A 35 -36.24 -46.41 -16.58
CA LYS A 35 -34.91 -45.83 -16.37
C LYS A 35 -34.77 -45.11 -15.03
N GLY A 36 -35.84 -45.01 -14.25
CA GLY A 36 -35.83 -44.48 -12.89
C GLY A 36 -36.06 -42.97 -12.80
N LEU A 37 -35.57 -42.38 -11.71
CA LEU A 37 -35.73 -40.96 -11.41
C LEU A 37 -35.11 -40.06 -12.50
N ASN A 38 -35.66 -38.86 -12.68
CA ASN A 38 -35.22 -37.88 -13.68
C ASN A 38 -35.43 -38.30 -15.15
N HIS A 39 -36.22 -39.34 -15.39
CA HIS A 39 -36.65 -39.74 -16.72
C HIS A 39 -38.17 -39.58 -16.82
N ALA A 40 -38.62 -38.62 -17.62
CA ALA A 40 -40.03 -38.44 -17.96
C ALA A 40 -40.19 -37.85 -19.37
N TRP A 41 -41.33 -38.11 -20.00
CA TRP A 41 -41.61 -37.62 -21.35
C TRP A 41 -41.72 -36.09 -21.41
N PHE A 42 -42.02 -35.42 -20.29
CA PHE A 42 -42.24 -33.97 -20.21
C PHE A 42 -40.96 -33.16 -19.94
N THR A 43 -39.81 -33.78 -19.70
CA THR A 43 -38.56 -33.09 -19.29
C THR A 43 -38.16 -31.97 -20.25
N GLY A 44 -38.23 -32.22 -21.56
CA GLY A 44 -37.88 -31.22 -22.58
C GLY A 44 -38.86 -30.05 -22.65
N ASP A 45 -40.11 -30.22 -22.21
CA ASP A 45 -41.10 -29.14 -22.15
C ASP A 45 -41.00 -28.36 -20.84
N ALA A 46 -40.67 -29.04 -19.73
CA ALA A 46 -40.39 -28.40 -18.44
C ALA A 46 -39.20 -27.42 -18.53
N ALA A 47 -38.15 -27.78 -19.28
CA ALA A 47 -37.01 -26.90 -19.53
C ALA A 47 -37.35 -25.60 -20.28
N LYS A 48 -38.55 -25.50 -20.87
CA LYS A 48 -39.01 -24.31 -21.63
C LYS A 48 -39.97 -23.43 -20.85
N ALA A 49 -40.24 -23.72 -19.57
CA ALA A 49 -41.13 -22.91 -18.74
C ALA A 49 -40.71 -21.43 -18.76
N VAL A 50 -41.59 -20.51 -18.35
CA VAL A 50 -41.31 -19.07 -18.36
C VAL A 50 -41.44 -18.53 -16.95
N LYS A 51 -40.32 -18.05 -16.39
CA LYS A 51 -40.28 -17.46 -15.05
C LYS A 51 -41.22 -16.26 -14.97
N GLY A 52 -41.98 -16.17 -13.88
CA GLY A 52 -42.85 -15.02 -13.61
C GLY A 52 -44.12 -14.95 -14.45
N GLU A 53 -44.32 -15.84 -15.43
CA GLU A 53 -45.58 -15.99 -16.15
C GLU A 53 -46.40 -17.08 -15.48
N PRO A 54 -47.46 -16.76 -14.70
CA PRO A 54 -48.13 -17.75 -13.87
C PRO A 54 -48.65 -18.97 -14.65
N ARG A 55 -49.05 -18.76 -15.90
CA ARG A 55 -49.53 -19.83 -16.78
C ARG A 55 -48.44 -20.76 -17.29
N ASN A 56 -47.20 -20.27 -17.42
CA ASN A 56 -46.11 -20.99 -18.07
C ASN A 56 -44.92 -21.28 -17.16
N ALA A 57 -44.98 -20.90 -15.88
CA ALA A 57 -43.99 -21.23 -14.88
C ALA A 57 -44.18 -22.64 -14.29
N ILE A 58 -43.10 -23.21 -13.77
CA ILE A 58 -43.16 -24.39 -12.91
C ILE A 58 -43.51 -23.93 -11.49
N TRP A 59 -44.37 -24.69 -10.81
CA TRP A 59 -44.82 -24.40 -9.47
C TRP A 59 -44.54 -25.56 -8.52
N ALA A 60 -43.91 -25.28 -7.39
CA ALA A 60 -43.77 -26.19 -6.27
C ALA A 60 -44.90 -25.94 -5.27
N VAL A 61 -45.85 -26.86 -5.17
CA VAL A 61 -46.98 -26.76 -4.24
C VAL A 61 -46.51 -27.02 -2.81
N THR A 62 -47.02 -26.26 -1.85
CA THR A 62 -46.68 -26.40 -0.43
C THR A 62 -47.90 -26.17 0.47
N TYR A 63 -47.88 -26.70 1.69
CA TYR A 63 -48.90 -26.40 2.71
C TYR A 63 -48.65 -25.04 3.38
N ARG A 64 -47.42 -24.54 3.36
CA ARG A 64 -47.05 -23.22 3.92
C ARG A 64 -47.75 -22.11 3.14
N ALA A 65 -48.21 -21.06 3.82
CA ALA A 65 -48.71 -19.86 3.14
C ALA A 65 -47.55 -19.12 2.45
N THR A 66 -47.63 -18.96 1.13
CA THR A 66 -46.59 -18.30 0.32
C THR A 66 -47.03 -16.94 -0.24
N GLY A 67 -48.32 -16.63 -0.20
CA GLY A 67 -48.91 -15.45 -0.85
C GLY A 67 -49.12 -15.61 -2.36
N GLU A 68 -48.54 -16.64 -2.97
CA GLU A 68 -48.74 -17.05 -4.36
C GLU A 68 -49.52 -18.38 -4.43
N HIS A 69 -50.13 -18.64 -5.58
CA HIS A 69 -50.91 -19.85 -5.77
C HIS A 69 -50.60 -20.51 -7.11
N PHE A 70 -50.52 -21.85 -7.12
CA PHE A 70 -50.42 -22.61 -8.36
C PHE A 70 -51.73 -22.45 -9.14
N PRO A 71 -51.72 -21.87 -10.35
CA PRO A 71 -52.93 -21.74 -11.14
C PRO A 71 -53.31 -23.13 -11.68
N LEU A 72 -54.31 -23.75 -11.05
CA LEU A 72 -54.79 -25.08 -11.43
C LEU A 72 -55.61 -24.98 -12.71
N ALA A 73 -55.10 -25.55 -13.81
CA ALA A 73 -55.78 -25.51 -15.11
C ALA A 73 -57.20 -26.11 -15.08
N TRP A 74 -57.44 -27.08 -14.20
CA TRP A 74 -58.73 -27.77 -14.05
C TRP A 74 -59.63 -27.19 -12.95
N ASN A 75 -59.14 -26.28 -12.11
CA ASN A 75 -59.95 -25.62 -11.08
C ASN A 75 -59.44 -24.19 -10.78
N PRO A 76 -59.80 -23.20 -11.62
CA PRO A 76 -59.28 -21.84 -11.50
C PRO A 76 -59.66 -21.10 -10.22
N ARG A 77 -60.64 -21.60 -9.46
CA ARG A 77 -61.08 -20.99 -8.19
C ARG A 77 -60.34 -21.55 -6.97
N ALA A 78 -59.70 -22.71 -7.10
CA ALA A 78 -58.94 -23.29 -6.01
C ALA A 78 -57.63 -22.51 -5.82
N LYS A 79 -57.28 -22.28 -4.55
CA LYS A 79 -56.04 -21.62 -4.15
C LYS A 79 -55.16 -22.62 -3.44
N LEU A 80 -54.18 -23.14 -4.16
CA LEU A 80 -53.14 -24.01 -3.61
C LEU A 80 -51.89 -23.15 -3.40
N ASN A 81 -51.40 -23.04 -2.16
CA ASN A 81 -50.15 -22.31 -1.93
C ASN A 81 -49.01 -22.97 -2.72
N ALA A 82 -48.23 -22.16 -3.40
CA ALA A 82 -47.12 -22.64 -4.20
C ALA A 82 -46.03 -21.57 -4.34
N GLU A 83 -44.86 -22.00 -4.79
CA GLU A 83 -43.73 -21.14 -5.12
C GLU A 83 -43.39 -21.31 -6.61
N ASN A 84 -43.17 -20.20 -7.30
CA ASN A 84 -42.71 -20.19 -8.68
C ASN A 84 -41.26 -20.67 -8.75
N VAL A 85 -41.03 -21.81 -9.40
CA VAL A 85 -39.71 -22.41 -9.58
C VAL A 85 -39.10 -21.85 -10.87
N PRO A 86 -37.97 -21.12 -10.80
CA PRO A 86 -37.32 -20.64 -12.01
C PRO A 86 -36.88 -21.82 -12.89
N VAL A 87 -36.99 -21.64 -14.21
CA VAL A 87 -36.30 -22.50 -15.19
C VAL A 87 -34.81 -22.45 -14.85
N ALA A 88 -34.18 -23.62 -14.74
CA ALA A 88 -32.76 -23.69 -14.47
C ALA A 88 -32.00 -22.87 -15.53
N ASP A 89 -31.27 -21.85 -15.09
CA ASP A 89 -30.15 -21.35 -15.88
C ASP A 89 -29.14 -22.49 -15.92
N ASN A 90 -28.99 -23.11 -17.10
CA ASN A 90 -28.15 -24.31 -17.28
C ASN A 90 -26.65 -24.00 -17.15
N ARG A 91 -26.28 -22.73 -16.95
CA ARG A 91 -24.91 -22.32 -16.67
C ARG A 91 -24.50 -22.77 -15.27
N PRO A 92 -23.24 -23.19 -15.07
CA PRO A 92 -22.76 -23.58 -13.75
C PRO A 92 -22.83 -22.44 -12.74
N ARG A 93 -23.08 -22.79 -11.48
CA ARG A 93 -23.12 -21.84 -10.37
C ARG A 93 -21.77 -21.74 -9.69
N LEU A 94 -21.30 -20.52 -9.50
CA LEU A 94 -20.34 -20.19 -8.46
C LEU A 94 -21.10 -19.98 -7.15
N MET A 95 -20.79 -20.79 -6.14
CA MET A 95 -21.37 -20.70 -4.80
C MET A 95 -20.26 -20.43 -3.79
N VAL A 96 -20.52 -19.58 -2.79
CA VAL A 96 -19.51 -19.20 -1.79
C VAL A 96 -19.99 -19.53 -0.38
N GLU A 97 -19.16 -20.27 0.33
CA GLU A 97 -19.27 -20.54 1.77
C GLU A 97 -18.07 -19.92 2.49
N THR A 98 -18.32 -19.25 3.60
CA THR A 98 -17.26 -18.62 4.40
C THR A 98 -17.37 -19.08 5.84
N LYS A 99 -16.24 -19.45 6.45
CA LYS A 99 -16.19 -19.94 7.84
C LYS A 99 -15.23 -19.14 8.70
N GLN A 100 -15.55 -19.05 9.98
CA GLN A 100 -14.66 -18.62 11.06
C GLN A 100 -14.97 -19.48 12.29
N GLY A 101 -13.94 -19.98 12.96
CA GLY A 101 -14.03 -20.91 14.08
C GLY A 101 -14.75 -22.21 13.68
N GLY A 102 -14.55 -22.67 12.43
CA GLY A 102 -15.26 -23.82 11.86
C GLY A 102 -16.75 -23.61 11.57
N THR A 103 -17.30 -22.42 11.84
CA THR A 103 -18.73 -22.11 11.71
C THR A 103 -18.97 -21.14 10.55
N ARG A 104 -20.09 -21.29 9.83
CA ARG A 104 -20.48 -20.34 8.76
C ARG A 104 -20.68 -18.94 9.33
N VAL A 105 -20.22 -17.92 8.62
CA VAL A 105 -20.39 -16.50 9.00
C VAL A 105 -20.91 -15.67 7.83
N GLU A 106 -21.60 -14.57 8.15
CA GLU A 106 -22.07 -13.59 7.16
C GLU A 106 -20.94 -12.62 6.79
N ALA A 107 -20.07 -13.06 5.87
CA ALA A 107 -18.93 -12.31 5.37
C ALA A 107 -19.30 -11.54 4.09
N LYS A 108 -18.70 -10.36 3.89
CA LYS A 108 -18.77 -9.67 2.59
C LYS A 108 -17.96 -10.46 1.57
N VAL A 109 -18.56 -10.73 0.42
CA VAL A 109 -17.95 -11.52 -0.66
C VAL A 109 -17.99 -10.72 -1.95
N VAL A 110 -16.86 -10.71 -2.66
CA VAL A 110 -16.75 -10.25 -4.04
C VAL A 110 -16.06 -11.36 -4.85
N ALA A 111 -16.59 -11.67 -6.02
CA ALA A 111 -15.91 -12.47 -7.03
C ALA A 111 -15.71 -11.63 -8.28
N LEU A 112 -14.47 -11.56 -8.77
CA LEU A 112 -14.09 -10.83 -9.97
C LEU A 112 -13.67 -11.81 -11.06
N ASP A 113 -13.99 -11.53 -12.32
CA ASP A 113 -13.47 -12.27 -13.47
C ASP A 113 -11.95 -12.07 -13.52
N ALA A 114 -11.19 -13.16 -13.55
CA ALA A 114 -9.75 -13.12 -13.53
C ALA A 114 -9.17 -12.40 -14.75
N VAL A 115 -9.86 -12.40 -15.89
CA VAL A 115 -9.40 -11.80 -17.15
C VAL A 115 -9.91 -10.37 -17.28
N THR A 116 -11.20 -10.12 -17.09
CA THR A 116 -11.80 -8.79 -17.34
C THR A 116 -11.82 -7.90 -16.12
N SER A 117 -11.60 -8.43 -14.91
CA SER A 117 -11.78 -7.76 -13.60
C SER A 117 -13.21 -7.23 -13.36
N GLU A 118 -14.20 -7.72 -14.12
CA GLU A 118 -15.60 -7.40 -13.91
C GLU A 118 -16.16 -8.17 -12.72
N THR A 119 -17.08 -7.56 -11.97
CA THR A 119 -17.75 -8.21 -10.86
C THR A 119 -18.68 -9.32 -11.35
N LEU A 120 -18.39 -10.55 -10.96
CA LEU A 120 -19.19 -11.74 -11.25
C LEU A 120 -20.22 -12.01 -10.15
N LEU A 121 -19.86 -11.69 -8.90
CA LEU A 121 -20.70 -11.87 -7.73
C LEU A 121 -20.31 -10.83 -6.68
N GLU A 122 -21.29 -10.20 -6.04
CA GLU A 122 -21.06 -9.35 -4.88
C GLU A 122 -22.22 -9.54 -3.91
N GLY A 123 -21.92 -9.72 -2.62
CA GLY A 123 -22.96 -9.93 -1.63
C GLY A 123 -22.42 -10.26 -0.25
N THR A 124 -23.29 -10.85 0.56
CA THR A 124 -22.94 -11.35 1.89
C THR A 124 -23.20 -12.86 1.88
N SER A 125 -22.20 -13.65 2.29
CA SER A 125 -22.37 -15.10 2.47
C SER A 125 -23.36 -15.39 3.60
N LEU A 126 -23.85 -16.63 3.69
CA LEU A 126 -24.87 -16.99 4.67
C LEU A 126 -24.27 -17.55 5.95
N GLY A 127 -24.83 -17.13 7.08
CA GLY A 127 -24.43 -17.54 8.42
C GLY A 127 -24.89 -18.94 8.84
N PRO A 128 -24.73 -19.30 10.13
CA PRO A 128 -24.87 -20.68 10.61
C PRO A 128 -26.32 -21.16 10.70
N THR A 129 -27.30 -20.25 10.70
CA THR A 129 -28.72 -20.58 10.73
C THR A 129 -29.30 -20.88 9.35
N ALA A 130 -28.55 -20.62 8.28
CA ALA A 130 -28.97 -20.92 6.92
C ALA A 130 -28.79 -22.41 6.61
N ASP A 131 -29.70 -22.96 5.80
CA ASP A 131 -29.58 -24.33 5.29
C ASP A 131 -28.21 -24.55 4.65
N ILE A 132 -27.58 -25.70 4.92
CA ILE A 132 -26.21 -26.02 4.49
C ILE A 132 -26.07 -26.04 2.96
N ASN A 133 -27.16 -26.23 2.22
CA ASN A 133 -27.15 -26.25 0.76
C ASN A 133 -27.41 -24.87 0.14
N LEU A 134 -27.87 -23.89 0.92
CA LEU A 134 -28.06 -22.52 0.47
C LEU A 134 -26.74 -21.76 0.55
N HIS A 135 -26.41 -21.05 -0.53
CA HIS A 135 -25.18 -20.28 -0.66
C HIS A 135 -25.45 -18.94 -1.32
N LEU A 136 -24.56 -17.96 -1.06
CA LEU A 136 -24.45 -16.81 -1.95
C LEU A 136 -23.93 -17.34 -3.30
N GLN A 137 -24.61 -17.00 -4.40
CA GLN A 137 -24.32 -17.63 -5.69
C GLN A 137 -24.56 -16.72 -6.90
N ALA A 138 -23.88 -17.02 -8.01
CA ALA A 138 -24.12 -16.47 -9.34
C ALA A 138 -23.98 -17.56 -10.41
N HIS A 139 -24.75 -17.46 -11.50
CA HIS A 139 -24.59 -18.34 -12.67
C HIS A 139 -23.56 -17.74 -13.62
N LEU A 140 -22.55 -18.52 -14.00
CA LEU A 140 -21.41 -18.09 -14.81
C LEU A 140 -21.25 -19.01 -16.03
N ASP A 141 -20.70 -18.50 -17.12
CA ASP A 141 -20.38 -19.36 -18.26
C ASP A 141 -19.33 -20.42 -17.87
N SER A 142 -19.43 -21.63 -18.44
CA SER A 142 -18.47 -22.70 -18.14
C SER A 142 -17.05 -22.31 -18.58
N GLY A 143 -16.06 -22.62 -17.73
CA GLY A 143 -14.66 -22.25 -17.93
C GLY A 143 -14.31 -20.83 -17.44
N LYS A 144 -15.27 -20.08 -16.88
CA LYS A 144 -14.99 -18.78 -16.28
C LYS A 144 -14.08 -18.92 -15.08
N GLU A 145 -13.04 -18.10 -15.05
CA GLU A 145 -12.11 -18.04 -13.94
C GLU A 145 -12.44 -16.85 -13.04
N ALA A 146 -12.60 -17.09 -11.75
CA ALA A 146 -12.98 -16.11 -10.76
C ALA A 146 -11.94 -16.00 -9.64
N PHE A 147 -11.66 -14.75 -9.25
CA PHE A 147 -10.96 -14.42 -8.01
C PHE A 147 -12.00 -14.06 -6.94
N VAL A 148 -12.18 -14.94 -5.97
CA VAL A 148 -13.17 -14.79 -4.89
C VAL A 148 -12.49 -14.32 -3.62
N VAL A 149 -12.99 -13.25 -3.03
CA VAL A 149 -12.50 -12.70 -1.76
C VAL A 149 -13.65 -12.60 -0.77
N ALA A 150 -13.42 -13.07 0.45
CA ALA A 150 -14.33 -12.90 1.57
C ALA A 150 -13.70 -12.05 2.68
N ARG A 151 -14.50 -11.21 3.33
CA ARG A 151 -14.08 -10.34 4.44
C ARG A 151 -15.09 -10.38 5.58
N TYR A 152 -14.59 -10.59 6.80
CA TYR A 152 -15.39 -10.58 8.02
C TYR A 152 -14.59 -9.92 9.16
N GLY A 153 -15.03 -8.73 9.57
CA GLY A 153 -14.24 -7.87 10.46
C GLY A 153 -12.87 -7.56 9.86
N ALA A 154 -11.81 -7.82 10.62
CA ALA A 154 -10.42 -7.66 10.19
C ALA A 154 -9.89 -8.77 9.27
N LYS A 155 -10.57 -9.93 9.25
CA LYS A 155 -10.07 -11.13 8.57
C LYS A 155 -10.54 -11.14 7.13
N ALA A 156 -9.68 -11.65 6.26
CA ALA A 156 -9.98 -11.81 4.86
C ALA A 156 -9.28 -13.05 4.31
N SER A 157 -9.92 -13.73 3.38
CA SER A 157 -9.38 -14.92 2.70
C SER A 157 -9.77 -14.86 1.24
N SER A 158 -8.97 -15.48 0.38
CA SER A 158 -9.18 -15.44 -1.07
C SER A 158 -8.94 -16.79 -1.73
N ALA A 159 -9.57 -17.01 -2.87
CA ALA A 159 -9.35 -18.20 -3.69
C ALA A 159 -9.51 -17.89 -5.17
N TRP A 160 -8.78 -18.62 -5.98
CA TRP A 160 -8.97 -18.67 -7.43
C TRP A 160 -9.72 -19.93 -7.79
N VAL A 161 -10.72 -19.81 -8.67
CA VAL A 161 -11.55 -20.94 -9.09
C VAL A 161 -11.88 -20.86 -10.56
N THR A 162 -11.84 -22.00 -11.25
CA THR A 162 -12.40 -22.16 -12.60
C THR A 162 -13.75 -22.86 -12.48
N VAL A 163 -14.80 -22.25 -13.00
CA VAL A 163 -16.18 -22.72 -12.86
C VAL A 163 -16.56 -23.51 -14.12
N GLU A 164 -16.32 -24.81 -14.09
CA GLU A 164 -16.70 -25.73 -15.18
C GLU A 164 -18.09 -26.35 -14.96
N ALA A 165 -18.40 -26.62 -13.69
CA ALA A 165 -19.66 -27.14 -13.17
C ALA A 165 -20.06 -26.36 -11.90
N ASP A 166 -21.20 -26.68 -11.30
CA ASP A 166 -21.59 -26.14 -10.00
C ASP A 166 -20.46 -26.31 -8.98
N THR A 167 -19.93 -25.19 -8.50
CA THR A 167 -18.70 -25.15 -7.69
C THR A 167 -18.94 -24.37 -6.41
N VAL A 168 -18.67 -25.00 -5.27
CA VAL A 168 -18.70 -24.35 -3.96
C VAL A 168 -17.28 -23.98 -3.55
N VAL A 169 -16.97 -22.69 -3.56
CA VAL A 169 -15.73 -22.13 -2.99
C VAL A 169 -15.91 -21.97 -1.49
N ARG A 170 -15.03 -22.61 -0.73
CA ARG A 170 -15.02 -22.54 0.74
C ARG A 170 -13.82 -21.71 1.18
N LEU A 171 -14.10 -20.60 1.86
CA LEU A 171 -13.08 -19.71 2.40
C LEU A 171 -13.08 -19.80 3.93
N ASP A 172 -11.99 -20.31 4.49
CA ASP A 172 -11.71 -20.20 5.92
C ASP A 172 -11.02 -18.85 6.20
N LEU A 173 -11.59 -18.09 7.13
CA LEU A 173 -11.08 -16.77 7.51
C LEU A 173 -10.01 -16.86 8.61
N ASP A 174 -9.89 -18.00 9.29
CA ASP A 174 -8.83 -18.25 10.29
C ASP A 174 -7.57 -18.85 9.65
N GLU A 175 -7.73 -19.51 8.50
CA GLU A 175 -6.65 -20.03 7.67
C GLU A 175 -6.68 -19.31 6.30
N PRO A 176 -6.34 -18.00 6.27
CA PRO A 176 -6.47 -17.22 5.05
C PRO A 176 -5.56 -17.79 3.95
N ALA A 177 -6.17 -18.10 2.82
CA ALA A 177 -5.43 -18.56 1.65
C ALA A 177 -5.02 -17.35 0.79
N THR A 178 -3.72 -17.27 0.52
CA THR A 178 -3.11 -16.30 -0.39
C THR A 178 -2.27 -17.06 -1.41
N ASP A 179 -2.77 -17.14 -2.64
CA ASP A 179 -2.02 -17.78 -3.73
C ASP A 179 -0.98 -16.81 -4.29
N VAL A 180 0.20 -16.81 -3.67
CA VAL A 180 1.33 -15.94 -4.01
C VAL A 180 1.75 -16.11 -5.47
N GLU A 181 1.73 -17.34 -6.00
CA GLU A 181 2.12 -17.60 -7.39
C GLU A 181 1.15 -16.98 -8.38
N ARG A 182 -0.15 -16.97 -8.06
CA ARG A 182 -1.15 -16.30 -8.89
C ARG A 182 -1.17 -14.78 -8.73
N LEU A 183 -0.71 -14.25 -7.60
CA LEU A 183 -0.62 -12.80 -7.37
C LEU A 183 0.65 -12.16 -7.95
N LYS A 184 1.76 -12.92 -8.05
CA LYS A 184 3.02 -12.48 -8.69
C LYS A 184 2.83 -11.81 -10.07
N PRO A 185 2.15 -12.44 -11.05
CA PRO A 185 1.96 -11.80 -12.36
C PRO A 185 1.08 -10.56 -12.30
N LEU A 186 0.10 -10.49 -11.38
CA LEU A 186 -0.70 -9.28 -11.18
C LEU A 186 0.12 -8.12 -10.63
N LEU A 187 1.05 -8.39 -9.71
CA LEU A 187 1.97 -7.38 -9.20
C LEU A 187 2.89 -6.85 -10.32
N ALA A 188 3.36 -7.73 -11.21
CA ALA A 188 4.11 -7.30 -12.39
C ALA A 188 3.25 -6.44 -13.35
N ASP A 189 2.02 -6.87 -13.64
CA ASP A 189 1.07 -6.11 -14.46
C ASP A 189 0.75 -4.73 -13.87
N ARG A 190 0.62 -4.63 -12.53
CA ARG A 190 0.34 -3.38 -11.80
C ARG A 190 1.42 -2.31 -11.98
N PHE A 191 2.67 -2.71 -12.21
CA PHE A 191 3.79 -1.81 -12.49
C PHE A 191 4.22 -1.85 -13.96
N SER A 192 3.44 -2.48 -14.85
CA SER A 192 3.79 -2.54 -16.28
C SER A 192 3.56 -1.18 -16.97
N GLY A 193 4.14 -1.00 -18.16
CA GLY A 193 3.85 0.17 -19.00
C GLY A 193 2.52 0.12 -19.75
N ASP A 194 1.74 -0.97 -19.60
CA ASP A 194 0.48 -1.20 -20.30
C ASP A 194 -0.70 -0.80 -19.40
N GLU A 195 -1.43 0.24 -19.80
CA GLU A 195 -2.54 0.81 -19.02
C GLU A 195 -3.68 -0.17 -18.77
N ALA A 196 -3.97 -1.05 -19.73
CA ALA A 196 -5.03 -2.05 -19.59
C ALA A 196 -4.64 -3.12 -18.56
N LYS A 197 -3.39 -3.59 -18.61
CA LYS A 197 -2.85 -4.52 -17.61
C LYS A 197 -2.81 -3.90 -16.22
N ARG A 198 -2.33 -2.65 -16.10
CA ARG A 198 -2.32 -1.91 -14.83
C ARG A 198 -3.73 -1.79 -14.25
N THR A 199 -4.69 -1.35 -15.06
CA THR A 199 -6.07 -1.14 -14.61
C THR A 199 -6.71 -2.45 -14.12
N ARG A 200 -6.54 -3.54 -14.88
CA ARG A 200 -7.00 -4.87 -14.49
C ARG A 200 -6.36 -5.32 -13.18
N ALA A 201 -5.04 -5.23 -13.08
CA ALA A 201 -4.29 -5.61 -11.89
C ALA A 201 -4.73 -4.80 -10.67
N SER A 202 -4.89 -3.49 -10.80
CA SER A 202 -5.34 -2.62 -9.71
C SER A 202 -6.71 -3.01 -9.17
N LYS A 203 -7.67 -3.34 -10.04
CA LYS A 203 -8.99 -3.79 -9.61
C LYS A 203 -8.93 -5.10 -8.81
N LEU A 204 -8.16 -6.08 -9.29
CA LEU A 204 -8.00 -7.37 -8.60
C LEU A 204 -7.24 -7.20 -7.26
N LEU A 205 -6.16 -6.42 -7.26
CA LEU A 205 -5.33 -6.18 -6.07
C LEU A 205 -6.03 -5.32 -5.00
N ALA A 206 -7.00 -4.49 -5.39
CA ALA A 206 -7.83 -3.72 -4.44
C ALA A 206 -8.73 -4.63 -3.59
N GLU A 207 -9.10 -5.79 -4.11
CA GLU A 207 -9.81 -6.81 -3.33
C GLU A 207 -8.87 -7.80 -2.66
N ALA A 208 -7.69 -8.06 -3.23
CA ALA A 208 -6.71 -8.98 -2.63
C ALA A 208 -6.27 -8.53 -1.22
N PRO A 209 -6.41 -9.39 -0.20
CA PRO A 209 -5.88 -9.13 1.14
C PRO A 209 -4.37 -8.88 1.10
N PHE A 210 -3.87 -7.97 1.92
CA PHE A 210 -2.43 -7.80 2.11
C PHE A 210 -1.88 -8.89 3.02
N ASP A 211 -0.80 -9.52 2.60
CA ASP A 211 0.02 -10.45 3.38
C ASP A 211 1.46 -9.89 3.41
N GLU A 212 2.09 -9.90 4.58
CA GLU A 212 3.47 -9.42 4.76
C GLU A 212 4.46 -10.19 3.86
N ALA A 213 4.20 -11.47 3.58
CA ALA A 213 5.02 -12.28 2.67
C ALA A 213 5.04 -11.74 1.22
N LEU A 214 4.03 -10.94 0.82
CA LEU A 214 3.95 -10.32 -0.50
C LEU A 214 4.73 -9.01 -0.62
N ARG A 215 5.18 -8.41 0.49
CA ARG A 215 5.93 -7.15 0.48
C ARG A 215 7.16 -7.21 -0.43
N GLN A 216 7.99 -8.24 -0.25
CA GLN A 216 9.18 -8.43 -1.08
C GLN A 216 8.82 -8.72 -2.53
N THR A 217 7.78 -9.52 -2.77
CA THR A 217 7.31 -9.85 -4.12
C THR A 217 6.87 -8.58 -4.88
N ALA A 218 6.10 -7.70 -4.24
CA ALA A 218 5.68 -6.43 -4.80
C ALA A 218 6.86 -5.47 -5.01
N TRP A 219 7.84 -5.46 -4.11
CA TRP A 219 9.08 -4.69 -4.28
C TRP A 219 9.91 -5.17 -5.48
N GLU A 220 10.07 -6.47 -5.68
CA GLU A 220 10.76 -7.02 -6.85
C GLU A 220 10.02 -6.69 -8.15
N ALA A 221 8.69 -6.81 -8.17
CA ALA A 221 7.86 -6.40 -9.31
C ALA A 221 8.02 -4.91 -9.63
N PHE A 222 8.02 -4.05 -8.62
CA PHE A 222 8.25 -2.61 -8.78
C PHE A 222 9.65 -2.33 -9.34
N LYS A 223 10.71 -2.92 -8.77
CA LYS A 223 12.09 -2.76 -9.27
C LYS A 223 12.22 -3.22 -10.72
N ALA A 224 11.58 -4.32 -11.09
CA ALA A 224 11.63 -4.88 -12.45
C ALA A 224 10.82 -4.07 -13.48
N SER A 225 10.03 -3.08 -13.05
CA SER A 225 9.19 -2.28 -13.93
C SER A 225 9.99 -1.52 -15.00
N PRO A 226 9.50 -1.47 -16.26
CA PRO A 226 10.04 -0.62 -17.32
C PRO A 226 10.05 0.88 -16.97
N GLN A 227 9.27 1.33 -15.98
CA GLN A 227 9.28 2.73 -15.52
C GLN A 227 10.67 3.17 -15.00
N HIS A 228 11.56 2.22 -14.70
CA HIS A 228 12.92 2.47 -14.25
C HIS A 228 13.98 2.40 -15.35
N ASP A 229 13.62 2.23 -16.62
CA ASP A 229 14.59 2.11 -17.73
C ASP A 229 15.50 3.34 -17.84
N ALA A 230 14.93 4.55 -17.77
CA ALA A 230 15.71 5.79 -17.75
C ALA A 230 16.65 5.85 -16.53
N LEU A 231 16.16 5.43 -15.37
CA LEU A 231 16.92 5.39 -14.11
C LEU A 231 18.08 4.38 -14.16
N ARG A 232 17.91 3.25 -14.86
CA ARG A 232 18.96 2.25 -15.11
C ARG A 232 20.04 2.79 -16.04
N LYS A 233 19.65 3.45 -17.14
CA LYS A 233 20.59 4.10 -18.06
C LYS A 233 21.40 5.19 -17.34
N GLU A 234 20.74 6.04 -16.55
CA GLU A 234 21.40 7.03 -15.70
C GLU A 234 22.42 6.40 -14.74
N PHE A 235 22.13 5.19 -14.21
CA PHE A 235 23.04 4.48 -13.30
C PHE A 235 24.33 4.03 -14.00
N GLU A 236 24.21 3.53 -15.23
CA GLU A 236 25.38 3.18 -16.07
C GLU A 236 26.24 4.42 -16.38
N GLU A 237 25.60 5.56 -16.59
CA GLU A 237 26.25 6.87 -16.81
C GLU A 237 26.80 7.52 -15.53
N LYS A 238 26.60 6.89 -14.37
CA LYS A 238 26.96 7.40 -13.03
C LYS A 238 26.40 8.80 -12.77
N ARG A 239 25.13 8.97 -13.10
CA ARG A 239 24.39 10.23 -13.03
C ARG A 239 23.03 10.00 -12.39
N VAL A 240 22.53 11.01 -11.70
CA VAL A 240 21.13 11.10 -11.29
C VAL A 240 20.53 12.35 -11.89
N SER A 241 19.31 12.25 -12.42
CA SER A 241 18.63 13.37 -13.08
C SER A 241 17.15 13.44 -12.69
N THR A 242 16.69 14.61 -12.26
CA THR A 242 15.26 14.98 -12.21
C THR A 242 14.95 15.94 -13.34
N VAL A 243 13.71 16.44 -13.41
CA VAL A 243 13.34 17.50 -14.37
C VAL A 243 14.14 18.78 -14.15
N ASP A 244 14.49 19.09 -12.89
CA ASP A 244 15.12 20.35 -12.50
C ASP A 244 16.64 20.28 -12.36
N ARG A 245 17.20 19.11 -12.04
CA ARG A 245 18.61 18.97 -11.66
C ARG A 245 19.23 17.70 -12.24
N SER A 246 20.52 17.76 -12.53
CA SER A 246 21.31 16.58 -12.87
C SER A 246 22.67 16.66 -12.19
N ALA A 247 23.12 15.54 -11.63
CA ALA A 247 24.39 15.46 -10.93
C ALA A 247 25.13 14.15 -11.26
N PRO A 248 26.44 14.22 -11.60
CA PRO A 248 27.27 13.03 -11.62
C PRO A 248 27.61 12.57 -10.19
N TYR A 249 27.94 11.29 -10.03
CA TYR A 249 28.43 10.73 -8.78
C TYR A 249 29.56 9.71 -9.01
N LEU A 250 30.33 9.48 -7.96
CA LEU A 250 31.31 8.40 -7.88
C LEU A 250 30.89 7.47 -6.75
N TRP A 251 31.06 6.17 -6.90
CA TRP A 251 30.67 5.21 -5.87
C TRP A 251 31.56 3.97 -5.85
N ARG A 252 31.60 3.29 -4.69
CA ARG A 252 32.29 2.01 -4.46
C ARG A 252 31.60 1.21 -3.36
N ARG A 253 31.85 -0.11 -3.33
CA ARG A 253 31.41 -1.00 -2.23
C ARG A 253 32.49 -1.10 -1.16
N VAL A 254 32.09 -1.18 0.09
CA VAL A 254 32.99 -1.34 1.24
C VAL A 254 32.53 -2.51 2.10
N GLY A 255 33.39 -3.51 2.26
CA GLY A 255 33.07 -4.77 2.97
C GLY A 255 32.23 -5.74 2.15
N GLU A 256 31.57 -6.68 2.82
CA GLU A 256 30.73 -7.73 2.21
C GLU A 256 29.24 -7.36 2.20
N LYS A 257 28.50 -7.87 1.21
CA LYS A 257 27.07 -7.57 1.05
C LYS A 257 26.23 -8.21 2.16
N PRO A 258 25.42 -7.44 2.91
CA PRO A 258 24.46 -8.02 3.86
C PRO A 258 23.31 -8.75 3.17
N ALA A 259 22.71 -9.72 3.86
CA ALA A 259 21.59 -10.52 3.32
C ALA A 259 20.36 -9.66 2.97
N ASP A 260 20.12 -8.58 3.70
CA ASP A 260 19.03 -7.64 3.51
C ASP A 260 19.42 -6.43 2.63
N GLY A 261 20.52 -6.52 1.88
CA GLY A 261 20.98 -5.49 0.95
C GLY A 261 22.05 -4.55 1.53
N TRP A 262 22.67 -3.76 0.65
CA TRP A 262 23.72 -2.80 1.03
C TRP A 262 23.14 -1.61 1.79
N GLY A 263 23.87 -1.11 2.80
CA GLY A 263 23.69 0.28 3.23
C GLY A 263 24.14 1.26 2.15
N LEU A 264 23.73 2.52 2.23
CA LEU A 264 24.18 3.58 1.32
C LEU A 264 24.61 4.80 2.11
N ILE A 265 25.81 5.31 1.83
CA ILE A 265 26.33 6.53 2.42
C ILE A 265 26.54 7.56 1.31
N ILE A 266 25.74 8.62 1.34
CA ILE A 266 25.81 9.74 0.39
C ILE A 266 26.68 10.84 1.00
N ALA A 267 27.88 11.04 0.47
CA ALA A 267 28.84 12.06 0.86
C ALA A 267 28.77 13.29 -0.07
N MET A 268 28.63 14.47 0.52
CA MET A 268 28.56 15.75 -0.19
C MET A 268 29.82 16.59 0.06
N HIS A 269 30.46 17.06 -1.01
CA HIS A 269 31.73 17.80 -0.96
C HIS A 269 31.58 19.28 -0.56
N GLY A 270 32.69 19.89 -0.14
CA GLY A 270 32.79 21.35 0.08
C GLY A 270 32.96 22.15 -1.22
N GLY A 271 32.91 23.48 -1.15
CA GLY A 271 33.25 24.38 -2.26
C GLY A 271 32.10 24.71 -3.23
N GLY A 272 31.15 25.54 -2.78
CA GLY A 272 30.12 26.17 -3.64
C GLY A 272 30.51 27.58 -4.07
N GLY A 273 29.95 28.07 -5.17
CA GLY A 273 30.24 29.40 -5.72
C GLY A 273 31.66 29.54 -6.26
N VAL A 274 32.26 28.43 -6.71
CA VAL A 274 33.64 28.35 -7.21
C VAL A 274 33.65 27.91 -8.67
N PRO A 275 34.73 28.19 -9.43
CA PRO A 275 34.87 27.66 -10.78
C PRO A 275 34.72 26.13 -10.84
N LYS A 276 34.16 25.65 -11.95
CA LYS A 276 33.84 24.23 -12.15
C LYS A 276 34.99 23.26 -11.86
N ASP A 277 36.21 23.60 -12.28
CA ASP A 277 37.39 22.76 -12.07
C ASP A 277 37.78 22.64 -10.58
N VAL A 278 37.51 23.66 -9.77
CA VAL A 278 37.72 23.64 -8.31
C VAL A 278 36.64 22.79 -7.65
N ASN A 279 35.40 22.93 -8.10
CA ASN A 279 34.26 22.16 -7.61
C ASN A 279 34.43 20.65 -7.90
N ASP A 280 34.75 20.32 -9.16
CA ASP A 280 34.98 18.94 -9.59
C ASP A 280 36.18 18.30 -8.85
N ARG A 281 37.25 19.05 -8.58
CA ARG A 281 38.37 18.58 -7.74
C ARG A 281 37.96 18.30 -6.30
N SER A 282 37.07 19.12 -5.73
CA SER A 282 36.55 18.94 -4.38
C SER A 282 35.68 17.68 -4.29
N TRP A 283 34.85 17.43 -5.30
CA TRP A 283 34.06 16.21 -5.45
C TRP A 283 34.93 14.95 -5.59
N VAL A 284 35.94 14.96 -6.47
CA VAL A 284 36.88 13.84 -6.62
C VAL A 284 37.65 13.60 -5.31
N GLY A 285 38.09 14.67 -4.63
CA GLY A 285 38.73 14.57 -3.33
C GLY A 285 37.83 13.97 -2.25
N MET A 286 36.52 14.30 -2.26
CA MET A 286 35.51 13.71 -1.39
C MET A 286 35.40 12.19 -1.62
N PHE A 287 35.49 11.76 -2.88
CA PHE A 287 35.48 10.34 -3.20
C PHE A 287 36.77 9.63 -2.77
N GLU A 288 37.93 10.12 -3.21
CA GLU A 288 39.19 9.37 -3.12
C GLU A 288 39.83 9.39 -1.73
N ARG A 289 39.68 10.49 -0.98
CA ARG A 289 40.54 10.76 0.19
C ARG A 289 39.82 11.32 1.40
N TYR A 290 38.58 11.80 1.27
CA TYR A 290 37.99 12.60 2.35
C TYR A 290 37.51 11.74 3.53
N TYR A 291 36.40 11.01 3.38
CA TYR A 291 35.94 10.09 4.42
C TYR A 291 36.65 8.75 4.26
N ARG A 292 37.02 8.14 5.39
CA ARG A 292 37.69 6.84 5.41
C ARG A 292 36.69 5.72 5.16
N ASP A 293 37.14 4.72 4.43
CA ASP A 293 36.43 3.45 4.35
C ASP A 293 36.59 2.68 5.66
N HIS A 294 35.53 1.96 6.02
CA HIS A 294 35.48 1.13 7.21
C HIS A 294 35.09 -0.30 6.80
N PRO A 295 36.04 -1.09 6.26
CA PRO A 295 35.76 -2.41 5.70
C PRO A 295 35.38 -3.45 6.76
N GLU A 296 35.87 -3.30 8.00
CA GLU A 296 35.54 -4.20 9.11
C GLU A 296 34.05 -4.14 9.49
N PRO A 297 33.44 -2.98 9.79
CA PRO A 297 31.99 -2.92 9.93
C PRO A 297 31.28 -3.14 8.58
N GLY A 298 31.87 -2.68 7.46
CA GLY A 298 31.48 -3.06 6.10
C GLY A 298 29.99 -2.92 5.75
N GLY A 299 29.58 -3.57 4.66
CA GLY A 299 28.17 -3.71 4.32
C GLY A 299 27.49 -2.48 3.73
N TYR A 300 28.25 -1.54 3.16
CA TYR A 300 27.68 -0.34 2.55
C TYR A 300 28.32 0.03 1.21
N ILE A 301 27.56 0.82 0.44
CA ILE A 301 28.03 1.57 -0.72
C ILE A 301 28.40 2.98 -0.24
N TYR A 302 29.62 3.40 -0.54
CA TYR A 302 30.05 4.79 -0.39
C TYR A 302 29.84 5.52 -1.71
N LEU A 303 29.12 6.63 -1.69
CA LEU A 303 28.81 7.46 -2.84
C LEU A 303 29.23 8.91 -2.56
N ALA A 304 30.01 9.51 -3.45
CA ALA A 304 30.27 10.95 -3.46
C ALA A 304 29.40 11.60 -4.55
N LEU A 305 28.42 12.41 -4.13
CA LEU A 305 27.56 13.17 -5.03
C LEU A 305 28.22 14.49 -5.37
N ARG A 306 28.27 14.87 -6.67
CA ARG A 306 28.67 16.21 -7.06
C ARG A 306 27.48 17.16 -6.89
N ALA A 307 27.72 18.37 -6.37
CA ALA A 307 26.72 19.44 -6.39
C ALA A 307 26.16 19.60 -7.82
N PRO A 308 24.85 19.72 -8.08
CA PRO A 308 24.31 19.79 -9.43
C PRO A 308 24.74 21.04 -10.20
N ASN A 309 25.19 22.09 -9.51
CA ASN A 309 25.68 23.33 -10.09
C ASN A 309 27.00 23.78 -9.42
N ASP A 310 27.55 24.87 -9.94
CA ASP A 310 28.79 25.51 -9.44
C ASP A 310 28.49 26.76 -8.60
N GLU A 311 27.22 27.00 -8.28
CA GLU A 311 26.76 28.14 -7.50
C GLU A 311 26.90 27.89 -5.99
N TRP A 312 26.64 28.92 -5.19
CA TRP A 312 26.82 28.91 -3.74
C TRP A 312 25.82 28.00 -2.99
N ASN A 313 24.75 27.57 -3.67
CA ASN A 313 23.63 26.79 -3.15
C ASN A 313 23.54 25.38 -3.75
N GLY A 314 24.63 24.86 -4.33
CA GLY A 314 24.63 23.60 -5.07
C GLY A 314 24.23 22.34 -4.27
N PHE A 315 24.05 22.40 -2.94
CA PHE A 315 23.44 21.29 -2.19
C PHE A 315 22.19 21.70 -1.40
N TYR A 316 21.66 22.90 -1.61
CA TYR A 316 20.49 23.37 -0.89
C TYR A 316 19.65 24.34 -1.72
N ASP A 317 18.62 23.76 -2.34
CA ASP A 317 17.47 24.42 -2.96
C ASP A 317 16.26 23.47 -2.90
N ASP A 318 15.11 23.84 -3.46
CA ASP A 318 13.92 22.96 -3.45
C ASP A 318 14.08 21.68 -4.29
N ALA A 319 14.98 21.67 -5.26
CA ALA A 319 15.14 20.58 -6.21
C ALA A 319 16.15 19.52 -5.74
N ILE A 320 16.96 19.80 -4.71
CA ILE A 320 17.98 18.85 -4.23
C ILE A 320 17.38 17.64 -3.52
N ALA A 321 16.31 17.81 -2.74
CA ALA A 321 15.68 16.69 -2.03
C ALA A 321 15.07 15.65 -3.00
N PRO A 322 14.29 16.03 -4.03
CA PRO A 322 13.86 15.11 -5.08
C PRO A 322 15.01 14.39 -5.80
N LEU A 323 16.13 15.10 -6.04
CA LEU A 323 17.31 14.50 -6.67
C LEU A 323 17.91 13.41 -5.78
N VAL A 324 18.00 13.65 -4.47
CA VAL A 324 18.52 12.68 -3.49
C VAL A 324 17.55 11.50 -3.33
N GLU A 325 16.23 11.74 -3.29
CA GLU A 325 15.24 10.65 -3.24
C GLU A 325 15.33 9.74 -4.46
N ARG A 326 15.47 10.33 -5.66
CA ARG A 326 15.71 9.58 -6.90
C ARG A 326 17.02 8.80 -6.86
N LEU A 327 18.09 9.40 -6.32
CA LEU A 327 19.39 8.72 -6.18
C LEU A 327 19.28 7.48 -5.27
N ILE A 328 18.54 7.60 -4.16
CA ILE A 328 18.26 6.47 -3.26
C ILE A 328 17.51 5.37 -4.01
N LEU A 329 16.44 5.71 -4.73
CA LEU A 329 15.70 4.74 -5.55
C LEU A 329 16.62 4.10 -6.58
N GLN A 330 17.47 4.88 -7.25
CA GLN A 330 18.37 4.38 -8.28
C GLN A 330 19.30 3.30 -7.74
N PHE A 331 19.86 3.50 -6.55
CA PHE A 331 20.72 2.50 -5.90
C PHE A 331 19.92 1.32 -5.33
N ALA A 332 18.69 1.53 -4.89
CA ALA A 332 17.81 0.44 -4.46
C ALA A 332 17.44 -0.49 -5.64
N VAL A 333 17.20 0.07 -6.82
CA VAL A 333 16.85 -0.67 -8.06
C VAL A 333 18.06 -1.32 -8.72
N CYS A 334 19.19 -0.63 -8.79
CA CYS A 334 20.34 -1.04 -9.60
C CYS A 334 21.49 -1.66 -8.81
N ALA A 335 21.56 -1.43 -7.49
CA ALA A 335 22.68 -1.84 -6.66
C ALA A 335 22.27 -2.65 -5.42
N ASP A 336 20.98 -2.97 -5.29
CA ASP A 336 20.40 -3.71 -4.16
C ASP A 336 20.71 -3.05 -2.80
N VAL A 337 20.56 -1.72 -2.76
CA VAL A 337 20.59 -0.94 -1.53
C VAL A 337 19.30 -1.16 -0.76
N ASN A 338 19.44 -1.35 0.56
CA ASN A 338 18.34 -1.30 1.51
C ASN A 338 17.99 0.17 1.85
N PRO A 339 16.81 0.68 1.47
CA PRO A 339 16.43 2.07 1.73
C PRO A 339 16.37 2.45 3.22
N ALA A 340 16.23 1.49 4.13
CA ALA A 340 16.26 1.76 5.57
C ALA A 340 17.66 1.91 6.15
N LYS A 341 18.72 1.69 5.36
CA LYS A 341 20.13 1.83 5.75
C LYS A 341 20.85 2.94 4.98
N VAL A 342 20.13 4.01 4.64
CA VAL A 342 20.69 5.17 3.94
C VAL A 342 21.15 6.20 4.97
N GLY A 343 22.42 6.60 4.91
CA GLY A 343 22.96 7.76 5.60
C GLY A 343 23.40 8.85 4.62
N ILE A 344 23.35 10.10 5.06
CA ILE A 344 23.85 11.24 4.28
C ILE A 344 24.72 12.12 5.16
N LEU A 345 25.87 12.55 4.62
CA LEU A 345 26.79 13.42 5.32
C LEU A 345 27.52 14.38 4.39
N GLY A 346 28.01 15.48 4.93
CA GLY A 346 28.79 16.43 4.16
C GLY A 346 29.62 17.36 5.04
N ALA A 347 30.63 17.95 4.43
CA ALA A 347 31.52 18.91 5.08
C ALA A 347 31.49 20.25 4.36
N SER A 348 31.54 21.35 5.12
CA SER A 348 31.49 22.72 4.59
C SER A 348 30.23 22.94 3.73
N HIS A 349 30.34 23.26 2.44
CA HIS A 349 29.19 23.36 1.53
C HIS A 349 28.27 22.12 1.57
N GLY A 350 28.83 20.91 1.58
CA GLY A 350 28.04 19.68 1.76
C GLY A 350 27.41 19.56 3.15
N GLY A 351 28.01 20.16 4.18
CA GLY A 351 27.42 20.23 5.52
C GLY A 351 26.16 21.11 5.54
N TYR A 352 26.15 22.23 4.80
CA TYR A 352 24.91 23.01 4.60
C TYR A 352 23.84 22.19 3.88
N GLY A 353 24.24 21.39 2.89
CA GLY A 353 23.34 20.42 2.25
C GLY A 353 22.70 19.45 3.24
N ALA A 354 23.48 18.90 4.19
CA ALA A 354 22.94 18.01 5.22
C ALA A 354 21.93 18.73 6.15
N PHE A 355 22.16 20.01 6.47
CA PHE A 355 21.22 20.86 7.21
C PHE A 355 19.93 21.20 6.44
N VAL A 356 19.86 20.95 5.14
CA VAL A 356 18.67 21.22 4.31
C VAL A 356 17.98 19.93 3.91
N ILE A 357 18.70 18.97 3.33
CA ILE A 357 18.16 17.70 2.87
C ILE A 357 17.64 16.86 4.04
N GLY A 358 18.40 16.78 5.14
CA GLY A 358 18.05 15.97 6.31
C GLY A 358 16.68 16.32 6.89
N PRO A 359 16.43 17.59 7.25
CA PRO A 359 15.12 18.02 7.75
C PRO A 359 14.00 18.06 6.69
N LYS A 360 14.32 18.16 5.39
CA LYS A 360 13.31 18.21 4.32
C LYS A 360 12.71 16.84 4.03
N VAL A 361 13.55 15.80 3.97
CA VAL A 361 13.13 14.40 3.74
C VAL A 361 13.70 13.44 4.80
N PRO A 362 13.47 13.67 6.10
CA PRO A 362 14.10 12.91 7.18
C PRO A 362 13.70 11.43 7.16
N HIS A 363 12.51 11.16 6.64
CA HIS A 363 11.97 9.81 6.47
C HIS A 363 12.73 8.98 5.43
N ARG A 364 13.75 9.51 4.74
CA ARG A 364 14.60 8.77 3.80
C ARG A 364 15.91 8.28 4.41
N PHE A 365 16.23 8.68 5.64
CA PHE A 365 17.54 8.42 6.23
C PHE A 365 17.46 7.66 7.55
N ALA A 366 18.44 6.80 7.77
CA ALA A 366 18.74 6.22 9.06
C ALA A 366 19.54 7.20 9.94
N ALA A 367 20.47 7.94 9.34
CA ALA A 367 21.29 8.92 10.02
C ALA A 367 21.78 10.03 9.09
N VAL A 368 21.92 11.25 9.63
CA VAL A 368 22.38 12.44 8.93
C VAL A 368 23.51 13.09 9.72
N HIS A 369 24.55 13.58 9.03
CA HIS A 369 25.64 14.31 9.66
C HIS A 369 26.09 15.54 8.88
N ALA A 370 26.27 16.67 9.57
CA ALA A 370 26.83 17.90 9.00
C ALA A 370 28.16 18.26 9.68
N SER A 371 29.21 18.52 8.91
CA SER A 371 30.51 18.95 9.42
C SER A 371 30.89 20.34 8.91
N ALA A 372 31.48 21.16 9.79
CA ALA A 372 32.02 22.49 9.45
C ALA A 372 31.02 23.40 8.70
N ALA A 373 29.76 23.34 9.12
CA ALA A 373 28.62 24.02 8.52
C ALA A 373 27.61 24.41 9.60
N ALA A 374 26.58 25.17 9.23
CA ALA A 374 25.51 25.55 10.13
C ALA A 374 24.15 25.52 9.44
N GLN A 375 23.08 25.45 10.22
CA GLN A 375 21.70 25.57 9.73
C GLN A 375 21.50 26.88 8.97
N THR A 376 20.71 26.89 7.90
CA THR A 376 20.34 28.09 7.14
C THR A 376 19.02 28.66 7.66
N PRO A 377 19.00 29.84 8.30
CA PRO A 377 17.77 30.42 8.85
C PRO A 377 16.67 30.53 7.81
N GLY A 378 15.44 30.15 8.18
CA GLY A 378 14.28 30.14 7.28
C GLY A 378 14.19 28.92 6.36
N GLU A 379 15.32 28.28 6.05
CA GLU A 379 15.38 27.09 5.18
C GLU A 379 15.41 25.80 6.02
N THR A 380 16.27 25.73 7.04
CA THR A 380 16.43 24.54 7.88
C THR A 380 15.26 24.36 8.84
N ARG A 381 14.35 23.43 8.54
CA ARG A 381 13.20 23.04 9.38
C ARG A 381 13.58 22.00 10.44
N GLY A 382 14.42 22.39 11.39
CA GLY A 382 15.05 21.48 12.35
C GLY A 382 14.09 20.59 13.18
N GLU A 383 12.87 21.05 13.44
CA GLU A 383 11.82 20.30 14.12
C GLU A 383 11.45 18.97 13.41
N ASN A 384 11.69 18.88 12.10
CA ASN A 384 11.46 17.66 11.31
C ASN A 384 12.44 16.53 11.64
N LEU A 385 13.55 16.84 12.32
CA LEU A 385 14.60 15.88 12.65
C LEU A 385 14.23 14.95 13.82
N ARG A 386 13.05 15.11 14.43
CA ARG A 386 12.59 14.35 15.59
C ARG A 386 12.88 12.84 15.52
N ASN A 387 12.65 12.24 14.35
CA ASN A 387 12.61 10.79 14.14
C ASN A 387 13.83 10.22 13.41
N VAL A 388 14.82 11.05 13.08
CA VAL A 388 16.06 10.63 12.41
C VAL A 388 17.24 10.99 13.30
N ARG A 389 18.27 10.15 13.32
CA ARG A 389 19.52 10.54 13.98
C ARG A 389 20.15 11.69 13.22
N PHE A 390 20.36 12.82 13.88
CA PHE A 390 21.03 13.98 13.29
C PHE A 390 22.15 14.48 14.20
N THR A 391 23.35 14.59 13.65
CA THR A 391 24.53 15.11 14.36
C THR A 391 25.16 16.23 13.55
N TRP A 392 25.74 17.22 14.23
CA TRP A 392 26.51 18.25 13.54
C TRP A 392 27.78 18.63 14.31
N MET A 393 28.89 18.73 13.60
CA MET A 393 30.20 18.98 14.17
C MET A 393 30.71 20.36 13.73
N ILE A 394 31.14 21.17 14.70
CA ILE A 394 31.64 22.52 14.43
C ILE A 394 32.81 22.87 15.35
N GLY A 395 33.82 23.53 14.78
CA GLY A 395 34.93 24.11 15.52
C GLY A 395 34.54 25.44 16.16
N GLU A 396 34.93 25.65 17.42
CA GLU A 396 34.72 26.92 18.14
C GLU A 396 35.25 28.13 17.37
N ARG A 397 36.36 27.97 16.65
CA ARG A 397 37.02 29.03 15.88
C ARG A 397 36.54 29.10 14.42
N ASP A 398 35.57 28.28 14.02
CA ASP A 398 34.94 28.36 12.69
C ASP A 398 33.85 29.44 12.66
N THR A 399 34.27 30.71 12.71
CA THR A 399 33.38 31.87 12.84
C THR A 399 32.94 32.47 11.50
N ALA A 400 33.45 31.98 10.37
CA ALA A 400 33.02 32.46 9.06
C ALA A 400 31.53 32.18 8.84
N TYR A 401 30.81 33.18 8.29
CA TYR A 401 29.34 33.15 8.15
C TYR A 401 28.59 32.85 9.44
N GLU A 402 29.20 33.22 10.59
CA GLU A 402 28.66 33.02 11.93
C GLU A 402 28.36 31.54 12.24
N ARG A 403 29.08 30.60 11.62
CA ARG A 403 28.77 29.17 11.73
C ARG A 403 28.76 28.68 13.17
N ALA A 404 29.80 28.97 13.94
CA ALA A 404 29.89 28.61 15.35
C ALA A 404 28.68 29.12 16.16
N ASP A 405 28.34 30.40 16.06
CA ASP A 405 27.22 31.02 16.77
C ASP A 405 25.86 30.45 16.33
N ARG A 406 25.69 30.24 15.01
CA ARG A 406 24.47 29.63 14.44
C ARG A 406 24.29 28.19 14.91
N CYS A 407 25.37 27.41 15.05
CA CYS A 407 25.31 26.06 15.60
C CYS A 407 24.92 26.05 17.09
N GLN A 408 25.40 27.00 17.88
CA GLN A 408 24.98 27.15 19.28
C GLN A 408 23.51 27.56 19.39
N ALA A 409 23.06 28.50 18.56
CA ALA A 409 21.66 28.89 18.48
C ALA A 409 20.76 27.71 18.08
N PHE A 410 21.18 26.92 17.09
CA PHE A 410 20.49 25.70 16.68
C PHE A 410 20.45 24.65 17.78
N ALA A 411 21.54 24.46 18.54
CA ALA A 411 21.56 23.57 19.69
C ALA A 411 20.54 23.99 20.77
N LYS A 412 20.36 25.30 20.99
CA LYS A 412 19.32 25.82 21.89
C LYS A 412 17.90 25.54 21.37
N GLN A 413 17.67 25.72 20.06
CA GLN A 413 16.39 25.37 19.44
C GLN A 413 16.10 23.87 19.50
N TRP A 414 17.11 23.03 19.26
CA TRP A 414 17.07 21.58 19.36
C TRP A 414 16.59 21.11 20.74
N GLU A 415 17.16 21.65 21.83
CA GLU A 415 16.70 21.33 23.18
C GLU A 415 15.26 21.79 23.44
N GLY A 416 14.85 22.93 22.86
CA GLY A 416 13.46 23.39 22.89
C GLY A 416 12.49 22.42 22.21
N TRP A 417 12.79 22.00 20.98
CA TRP A 417 11.98 21.03 20.26
C TRP A 417 11.99 19.66 20.93
N LYS A 418 13.13 19.23 21.49
CA LYS A 418 13.25 17.97 22.23
C LYS A 418 12.38 17.99 23.49
N ALA A 419 12.39 19.08 24.25
CA ALA A 419 11.51 19.26 25.40
C ALA A 419 10.03 19.29 25.01
N GLN A 420 9.70 19.91 23.87
CA GLN A 420 8.32 20.05 23.40
C GLN A 420 7.73 18.77 22.80
N TYR A 421 8.50 18.05 21.96
CA TYR A 421 8.00 16.97 21.12
C TYR A 421 8.54 15.58 21.50
N GLY A 422 9.58 15.52 22.36
CA GLY A 422 10.35 14.30 22.61
C GLY A 422 11.09 13.80 21.36
N GLY A 423 11.99 12.83 21.52
CA GLY A 423 12.81 12.30 20.41
C GLY A 423 14.13 13.05 20.25
N PHE A 424 14.54 13.33 19.01
CA PHE A 424 15.77 14.03 18.65
C PHE A 424 17.04 13.25 19.07
N ASP A 425 17.33 12.16 18.35
CA ASP A 425 18.58 11.41 18.52
C ASP A 425 19.77 12.12 17.85
N GLY A 426 20.90 12.19 18.55
CA GLY A 426 22.09 12.95 18.15
C GLY A 426 22.21 14.30 18.86
N GLY A 427 22.79 15.30 18.16
CA GLY A 427 23.09 16.62 18.73
C GLY A 427 24.39 17.25 18.20
N MET A 428 24.78 18.36 18.84
CA MET A 428 25.99 19.12 18.50
C MET A 428 27.25 18.45 19.04
N GLU A 429 28.26 18.34 18.17
CA GLU A 429 29.65 18.00 18.49
C GLU A 429 30.49 19.28 18.43
N TRP A 430 30.56 20.00 19.56
CA TRP A 430 31.35 21.23 19.69
C TRP A 430 32.82 20.95 19.95
N LEU A 431 33.71 21.59 19.19
CA LEU A 431 35.15 21.34 19.25
C LEU A 431 35.94 22.59 19.71
N PRO A 432 36.32 22.67 21.00
CA PRO A 432 37.08 23.80 21.53
C PRO A 432 38.41 24.01 20.81
N GLY A 433 38.74 25.26 20.49
CA GLY A 433 39.98 25.65 19.82
C GLY A 433 40.15 25.21 18.36
N VAL A 434 39.22 24.43 17.81
CA VAL A 434 39.25 23.91 16.42
C VAL A 434 38.64 24.93 15.46
N GLY A 435 39.24 25.09 14.27
CA GLY A 435 38.72 25.94 13.20
C GLY A 435 37.85 25.17 12.19
N HIS A 436 37.86 25.60 10.92
CA HIS A 436 37.03 24.99 9.87
C HIS A 436 37.38 23.52 9.54
N SER A 437 38.60 23.08 9.84
CA SER A 437 39.04 21.70 9.62
C SER A 437 38.73 20.84 10.85
N VAL A 438 37.67 20.04 10.77
CA VAL A 438 37.17 19.19 11.86
C VAL A 438 37.58 17.72 11.70
N PRO A 439 37.66 16.92 12.78
CA PRO A 439 38.09 15.51 12.75
C PRO A 439 36.93 14.54 12.41
N ASP A 440 36.26 14.74 11.28
CA ASP A 440 35.06 14.01 10.85
C ASP A 440 35.33 12.77 9.98
N ARG A 441 36.60 12.51 9.65
CA ARG A 441 37.04 11.51 8.66
C ARG A 441 36.53 10.09 8.89
N ALA A 442 36.19 9.73 10.13
CA ALA A 442 35.69 8.40 10.52
C ALA A 442 34.16 8.36 10.74
N LYS A 443 33.44 9.44 10.46
CA LYS A 443 32.02 9.57 10.79
C LYS A 443 31.15 8.54 10.07
N VAL A 444 31.58 8.06 8.90
CA VAL A 444 30.93 6.96 8.17
C VAL A 444 30.72 5.71 9.05
N ALA A 445 31.71 5.33 9.88
CA ALA A 445 31.59 4.18 10.79
C ALA A 445 30.46 4.31 11.82
N GLU A 446 30.05 5.53 12.13
CA GLU A 446 28.92 5.79 13.02
C GLU A 446 27.60 5.65 12.28
N LEU A 447 27.46 6.29 11.10
CA LEU A 447 26.21 6.32 10.34
C LEU A 447 25.74 4.93 9.89
N ILE A 448 26.67 4.07 9.49
CA ILE A 448 26.34 2.71 8.97
C ILE A 448 25.75 1.77 10.03
N LYS A 449 25.79 2.14 11.32
CA LYS A 449 25.20 1.35 12.40
C LYS A 449 23.69 1.53 12.52
N TYR A 450 23.15 2.57 11.89
CA TYR A 450 21.74 2.95 12.06
C TYR A 450 20.85 2.33 10.99
N ARG A 451 19.64 2.03 11.42
CA ARG A 451 18.51 1.66 10.58
C ARG A 451 17.35 2.59 10.87
N ARG A 452 16.72 3.13 9.83
CA ARG A 452 15.59 4.06 9.96
C ARG A 452 14.39 3.39 10.61
N ASN A 453 13.67 4.12 11.46
CA ASN A 453 12.30 3.78 11.86
C ASN A 453 11.30 4.33 10.82
N ALA A 454 10.75 3.47 9.96
CA ALA A 454 9.84 3.87 8.88
C ALA A 454 8.43 4.26 9.36
N SER A 455 8.03 3.85 10.56
CA SER A 455 6.70 4.11 11.10
C SER A 455 6.77 4.56 12.58
N PRO A 456 7.31 5.77 12.86
CA PRO A 456 7.45 6.26 14.22
C PRO A 456 6.09 6.61 14.85
N GLY A 457 5.95 6.49 16.17
CA GLY A 457 4.67 6.78 16.84
C GLY A 457 4.24 8.25 16.80
N LYS A 458 5.15 9.19 16.54
CA LYS A 458 4.85 10.63 16.52
C LYS A 458 5.64 11.36 15.44
N LEU A 459 4.99 12.31 14.79
CA LEU A 459 5.48 13.09 13.67
C LEU A 459 5.41 14.59 14.02
N VAL A 460 6.42 15.33 13.56
CA VAL A 460 6.43 16.79 13.51
C VAL A 460 6.90 17.15 12.12
N TRP A 461 6.03 17.80 11.36
CA TRP A 461 6.31 18.18 9.99
C TRP A 461 6.00 19.64 9.77
N SER A 462 7.07 20.42 9.74
CA SER A 462 7.14 21.80 9.27
C SER A 462 7.48 21.78 7.79
N GLN A 463 6.52 22.22 6.99
CA GLN A 463 6.55 22.20 5.54
C GLN A 463 7.27 23.44 5.00
N SER A 464 8.18 23.22 4.05
CA SER A 464 8.98 24.28 3.41
C SER A 464 8.50 24.64 2.00
N ASP A 465 7.73 23.79 1.35
CA ASP A 465 7.44 23.88 -0.09
C ASP A 465 6.20 23.04 -0.45
N SER A 466 5.90 22.94 -1.75
CA SER A 466 4.82 22.13 -2.31
C SER A 466 5.29 20.82 -2.97
N VAL A 467 6.60 20.54 -2.92
CA VAL A 467 7.27 19.44 -3.61
C VAL A 467 7.20 18.17 -2.76
N VAL A 468 7.59 18.25 -1.48
CA VAL A 468 7.59 17.09 -0.58
C VAL A 468 6.18 16.85 -0.05
N ARG A 469 5.56 15.73 -0.44
CA ARG A 469 4.19 15.37 -0.03
C ARG A 469 4.10 14.39 1.13
N HIS A 470 5.20 13.71 1.43
CA HIS A 470 5.22 12.63 2.41
C HIS A 470 6.12 12.96 3.61
N HIS A 471 5.68 12.56 4.79
CA HIS A 471 6.47 12.59 6.00
C HIS A 471 6.14 11.34 6.83
N TYR A 472 6.95 10.29 6.68
CA TYR A 472 6.67 8.94 7.23
C TYR A 472 5.26 8.48 6.82
N TRP A 473 4.43 7.95 7.73
CA TRP A 473 3.08 7.45 7.45
C TRP A 473 2.04 8.53 7.09
N LEU A 474 2.43 9.80 6.98
CA LEU A 474 1.51 10.89 6.66
C LEU A 474 1.79 11.45 5.26
N GLU A 475 0.72 11.76 4.53
CA GLU A 475 0.74 12.46 3.25
C GLU A 475 -0.14 13.72 3.35
N SER A 476 0.37 14.84 2.84
CA SER A 476 -0.42 16.04 2.59
C SER A 476 -0.73 16.15 1.10
N GLY A 477 -2.03 16.27 0.78
CA GLY A 477 -2.47 16.46 -0.61
C GLY A 477 -2.02 17.81 -1.19
N ARG A 478 -1.80 18.80 -0.32
CA ARG A 478 -1.33 20.14 -0.67
C ARG A 478 -0.37 20.67 0.41
N PRO A 479 0.92 20.29 0.35
CA PRO A 479 1.93 20.88 1.22
C PRO A 479 2.06 22.37 0.93
N VAL A 480 2.29 23.16 1.98
CA VAL A 480 2.36 24.62 1.90
C VAL A 480 3.52 25.13 2.74
N GLU A 481 4.10 26.24 2.31
CA GLU A 481 5.16 26.91 3.05
C GLU A 481 4.67 27.36 4.44
N ASP A 482 5.51 27.12 5.44
CA ASP A 482 5.23 27.37 6.86
C ASP A 482 3.93 26.70 7.34
N GLY A 483 3.58 25.54 6.79
CA GLY A 483 2.56 24.65 7.35
C GLY A 483 3.16 23.77 8.45
N LEU A 484 2.45 23.58 9.57
CA LEU A 484 2.88 22.70 10.66
C LEU A 484 1.84 21.61 10.94
N ILE A 485 2.31 20.37 10.87
CA ILE A 485 1.54 19.18 11.19
C ILE A 485 2.21 18.47 12.38
N VAL A 486 1.44 18.16 13.41
CA VAL A 486 1.89 17.33 14.54
C VAL A 486 0.87 16.23 14.77
N ALA A 487 1.29 14.99 14.55
CA ALA A 487 0.44 13.83 14.59
C ALA A 487 1.07 12.69 15.41
N GLU A 488 0.24 11.95 16.13
CA GLU A 488 0.67 10.83 16.99
C GLU A 488 -0.27 9.65 16.80
N ILE A 489 0.29 8.44 16.75
CA ILE A 489 -0.44 7.18 16.67
C ILE A 489 -0.14 6.33 17.91
N ALA A 490 -1.20 5.95 18.62
CA ALA A 490 -1.14 5.07 19.78
C ALA A 490 -2.26 4.02 19.68
N GLY A 491 -1.90 2.82 19.23
CA GLY A 491 -2.87 1.79 18.88
C GLY A 491 -3.85 2.29 17.81
N ASN A 492 -5.15 2.10 18.03
CA ASN A 492 -6.20 2.52 17.10
C ASN A 492 -6.53 4.00 17.15
N LYS A 493 -5.75 4.83 17.84
CA LYS A 493 -6.00 6.27 17.93
C LYS A 493 -4.89 7.05 17.26
N VAL A 494 -5.27 7.86 16.26
CA VAL A 494 -4.41 8.87 15.65
C VAL A 494 -4.88 10.24 16.13
N THR A 495 -4.00 11.00 16.76
CA THR A 495 -4.29 12.37 17.21
C THR A 495 -3.48 13.35 16.39
N ILE A 496 -4.16 14.24 15.68
CA ILE A 496 -3.57 15.34 14.91
C ILE A 496 -3.77 16.61 15.72
N SER A 497 -2.76 16.97 16.52
CA SER A 497 -2.82 18.16 17.39
C SER A 497 -2.64 19.48 16.63
N LYS A 498 -1.97 19.43 15.48
CA LYS A 498 -1.77 20.58 14.58
C LYS A 498 -1.87 20.10 13.14
N ALA A 499 -2.54 20.89 12.30
CA ALA A 499 -2.57 20.72 10.85
C ALA A 499 -2.77 22.10 10.21
N GLU A 500 -1.82 22.99 10.43
CA GLU A 500 -1.90 24.38 9.99
C GLU A 500 -1.92 24.44 8.46
N LYS A 501 -2.88 25.20 7.91
CA LYS A 501 -3.09 25.40 6.46
C LYS A 501 -3.37 24.11 5.66
N GLN A 502 -3.84 23.04 6.31
CA GLN A 502 -4.18 21.78 5.64
C GLN A 502 -5.69 21.63 5.47
N ALA A 503 -6.15 21.21 4.29
CA ALA A 503 -7.54 20.87 4.03
C ALA A 503 -7.81 19.35 4.14
N GLU A 504 -6.82 18.54 3.78
CA GLU A 504 -6.92 17.09 3.79
C GLU A 504 -5.55 16.46 4.06
N LEU A 505 -5.58 15.30 4.72
CA LEU A 505 -4.41 14.46 4.96
C LEU A 505 -4.78 13.00 4.65
N THR A 506 -3.78 12.23 4.22
CA THR A 506 -3.90 10.78 4.05
C THR A 506 -2.93 10.08 5.00
N LEU A 507 -3.43 9.11 5.74
CA LEU A 507 -2.64 8.25 6.62
C LEU A 507 -2.38 6.91 5.94
N TRP A 508 -1.13 6.48 5.97
CA TRP A 508 -0.61 5.24 5.38
C TRP A 508 -0.06 4.36 6.51
N LEU A 509 -0.86 3.43 7.01
CA LEU A 509 -0.59 2.72 8.26
C LEU A 509 -0.11 1.28 8.02
N GLN A 510 0.88 0.85 8.81
CA GLN A 510 1.33 -0.54 8.78
C GLN A 510 0.36 -1.42 9.59
N PRO A 511 0.14 -2.70 9.22
CA PRO A 511 -0.76 -3.60 9.93
C PRO A 511 -0.39 -3.84 11.40
N ASP A 512 0.89 -3.73 11.76
CA ASP A 512 1.37 -3.91 13.14
C ASP A 512 1.12 -2.69 14.04
N ARG A 513 0.69 -1.56 13.48
CA ARG A 513 0.40 -0.32 14.22
C ARG A 513 -1.04 -0.19 14.68
N VAL A 514 -1.97 -0.91 14.05
CA VAL A 514 -3.40 -0.78 14.27
C VAL A 514 -4.07 -2.14 14.31
N ASP A 515 -5.05 -2.30 15.18
CA ASP A 515 -5.91 -3.47 15.25
C ASP A 515 -7.13 -3.27 14.37
N LEU A 516 -7.13 -3.85 13.17
CA LEU A 516 -8.22 -3.73 12.20
C LEU A 516 -9.53 -4.39 12.66
N ALA A 517 -9.56 -5.08 13.80
CA ALA A 517 -10.81 -5.60 14.37
C ALA A 517 -11.63 -4.49 15.05
N ARG A 518 -11.03 -3.32 15.27
CA ARG A 518 -11.67 -2.15 15.86
C ARG A 518 -11.55 -0.93 14.95
N PRO A 519 -12.46 0.04 15.05
CA PRO A 519 -12.34 1.30 14.33
C PRO A 519 -11.03 2.01 14.68
N ILE A 520 -10.42 2.65 13.70
CA ILE A 520 -9.34 3.61 13.89
C ILE A 520 -10.02 4.97 14.16
N GLU A 521 -9.75 5.53 15.33
CA GLU A 521 -10.17 6.88 15.72
C GLU A 521 -9.13 7.89 15.25
N VAL A 522 -9.52 8.82 14.38
CA VAL A 522 -8.70 9.98 14.01
C VAL A 522 -9.28 11.23 14.65
N VAL A 523 -8.53 11.84 15.58
CA VAL A 523 -8.90 13.09 16.24
C VAL A 523 -8.18 14.24 15.54
N ALA A 524 -8.95 15.07 14.84
CA ALA A 524 -8.47 16.26 14.15
C ALA A 524 -8.23 17.44 15.12
N PRO A 525 -7.53 18.51 14.69
CA PRO A 525 -7.40 19.73 15.49
C PRO A 525 -8.79 20.26 15.89
N GLY A 526 -8.92 20.71 17.14
CA GLY A 526 -10.20 21.12 17.72
C GLY A 526 -11.07 19.97 18.28
N GLY A 527 -10.58 18.72 18.25
CA GLY A 527 -11.20 17.59 18.95
C GLY A 527 -12.27 16.83 18.16
N LYS A 528 -12.51 17.18 16.90
CA LYS A 528 -13.43 16.42 16.02
C LYS A 528 -12.86 15.03 15.76
N SER A 529 -13.66 14.00 16.00
CA SER A 529 -13.27 12.60 15.81
C SER A 529 -13.91 12.00 14.56
N LEU A 530 -13.12 11.22 13.82
CA LEU A 530 -13.54 10.39 12.67
C LEU A 530 -13.24 8.93 13.02
N LEU A 531 -14.24 8.06 12.92
CA LEU A 531 -14.04 6.62 13.03
C LEU A 531 -13.95 6.02 11.62
N SER A 532 -12.87 5.29 11.36
CA SER A 532 -12.64 4.61 10.08
C SER A 532 -12.43 3.11 10.29
N MET A 533 -12.98 2.29 9.39
CA MET A 533 -12.79 0.85 9.33
C MET A 533 -12.12 0.48 8.00
N PRO A 534 -10.84 0.84 7.78
CA PRO A 534 -10.15 0.59 6.52
C PRO A 534 -9.85 -0.90 6.35
N LYS A 535 -9.63 -1.33 5.10
CA LYS A 535 -9.15 -2.68 4.76
C LYS A 535 -7.67 -2.62 4.38
N ALA A 536 -6.88 -3.58 4.86
CA ALA A 536 -5.54 -3.82 4.30
C ALA A 536 -5.66 -4.57 2.97
N ASN A 537 -5.09 -4.01 1.91
CA ASN A 537 -5.14 -4.61 0.57
C ASN A 537 -3.84 -4.35 -0.22
N LEU A 538 -3.61 -5.16 -1.25
CA LEU A 538 -2.39 -5.08 -2.05
C LEU A 538 -2.33 -3.85 -2.95
N GLU A 539 -3.46 -3.35 -3.46
CA GLU A 539 -3.44 -2.13 -4.30
C GLU A 539 -3.02 -0.90 -3.50
N ASP A 540 -3.55 -0.69 -2.29
CA ASP A 540 -3.11 0.41 -1.43
C ASP A 540 -1.61 0.27 -1.12
N PHE A 541 -1.10 -0.94 -0.88
CA PHE A 541 0.34 -1.17 -0.73
C PHE A 541 1.13 -0.80 -2.00
N CYS A 542 0.68 -1.23 -3.18
CA CYS A 542 1.31 -0.92 -4.47
C CYS A 542 1.30 0.59 -4.78
N ALA A 543 0.19 1.28 -4.52
CA ALA A 543 0.08 2.72 -4.68
C ALA A 543 0.98 3.48 -3.69
N SER A 544 1.05 3.01 -2.44
CA SER A 544 1.98 3.53 -1.44
C SER A 544 3.44 3.30 -1.85
N LEU A 545 3.75 2.14 -2.42
CA LEU A 545 5.09 1.81 -2.91
C LEU A 545 5.49 2.67 -4.11
N GLU A 546 4.58 2.91 -5.05
CA GLU A 546 4.81 3.73 -6.23
C GLU A 546 5.08 5.20 -5.86
N SER A 547 4.34 5.74 -4.90
CA SER A 547 4.52 7.11 -4.40
C SER A 547 5.76 7.28 -3.53
N ARG A 548 6.07 6.31 -2.66
CA ARG A 548 7.15 6.42 -1.66
C ARG A 548 8.47 5.83 -2.12
N GLN A 549 8.45 4.96 -3.13
CA GLN A 549 9.62 4.34 -3.73
C GLN A 549 10.51 3.63 -2.70
N ASP A 550 9.87 3.01 -1.70
CA ASP A 550 10.51 2.40 -0.53
C ASP A 550 9.56 1.38 0.13
N PRO A 551 9.92 0.09 0.19
CA PRO A 551 9.04 -0.95 0.68
C PRO A 551 8.76 -0.90 2.19
N GLU A 552 9.59 -0.23 2.99
CA GLU A 552 9.37 -0.09 4.44
C GLU A 552 8.50 1.12 4.79
N LEU A 553 8.50 2.14 3.93
CA LEU A 553 7.56 3.27 4.05
C LEU A 553 6.20 2.95 3.43
N ALA A 554 6.14 2.06 2.43
CA ALA A 554 4.90 1.63 1.79
C ALA A 554 3.99 0.89 2.78
N ALA A 555 2.70 1.23 2.76
CA ALA A 555 1.73 0.73 3.73
C ALA A 555 0.42 0.28 3.06
N PRO A 556 -0.20 -0.82 3.50
CA PRO A 556 -1.40 -1.39 2.89
C PRO A 556 -2.72 -0.81 3.40
N ILE A 557 -2.69 0.09 4.39
CA ILE A 557 -3.88 0.65 5.04
C ILE A 557 -3.90 2.15 4.76
N ARG A 558 -4.93 2.60 4.04
CA ARG A 558 -5.14 4.01 3.72
C ARG A 558 -6.34 4.57 4.49
N VAL A 559 -6.15 5.72 5.15
CA VAL A 559 -7.23 6.46 5.83
C VAL A 559 -7.20 7.91 5.36
N PHE A 560 -8.32 8.38 4.82
CA PHE A 560 -8.51 9.77 4.42
C PHE A 560 -9.03 10.61 5.59
N VAL A 561 -8.46 11.79 5.77
CA VAL A 561 -8.80 12.72 6.85
C VAL A 561 -9.13 14.08 6.25
N GLY A 562 -10.42 14.40 6.19
CA GLY A 562 -10.89 15.75 5.87
C GLY A 562 -10.72 16.65 7.09
N LEU A 563 -10.04 17.78 6.91
CA LEU A 563 -9.84 18.78 7.95
C LEU A 563 -10.81 19.95 7.77
N PRO A 564 -11.19 20.64 8.85
CA PRO A 564 -11.92 21.90 8.70
C PRO A 564 -11.10 22.88 7.84
N PRO A 565 -11.77 23.75 7.06
CA PRO A 565 -11.07 24.72 6.24
C PRO A 565 -10.13 25.57 7.12
N PRO A 566 -8.96 26.00 6.60
CA PRO A 566 -8.09 26.90 7.33
C PRO A 566 -8.89 28.13 7.74
N SER A 567 -8.82 28.54 9.01
CA SER A 567 -9.29 29.86 9.41
C SER A 567 -8.50 30.91 8.64
N GLU A 568 -9.20 31.78 7.90
CA GLU A 568 -8.62 32.89 7.12
C GLU A 568 -7.73 33.82 7.96
#